data_AF-A0A2V5QLE6-F1
#
_entry.id   AF-A0A2V5QLE6-F1
#
_cell.length_a   1.000
_cell.length_b   1.000
_cell.length_c   1.000
_cell.angle_alpha   90.00
_cell.angle_beta   90.00
_cell.angle_gamma   90.00
#
_symmetry.space_group_name_H-M   'P 1'
#
loop_
_entity.id
_entity.type
_entity.pdbx_description
1 polymer ?
#
loop_
_entity_poly.entity_id
_entity_poly.type
_entity_poly.pdbx_seq_one_letter_code
_entity_poly.pdbx_strand_id
1 'polypeptide(L)'
;MQKPNIDDKLTLLADFGQTDAICAEVLDNPATEEGILLKVMTRGPFQEGEQVWIVDRDGSKIGATVEKVSEQTIDSEVTLSTVLPA
;
A
#
# COMPACT_ATOMS: atom_id res chain seq x y z
N MET A 1 12.88 -4.33 -0.88
CA MET A 1 12.26 -2.99 -0.97
C MET A 1 12.74 -2.11 0.16
N GLN A 2 13.16 -0.88 -0.16
CA GLN A 2 13.38 0.17 0.83
C GLN A 2 12.07 0.89 1.16
N LYS A 3 12.05 1.65 2.26
CA LYS A 3 10.92 2.52 2.62
C LYS A 3 10.61 3.46 1.44
N PRO A 4 9.38 3.42 0.88
CA PRO A 4 8.99 4.35 -0.18
C PRO A 4 9.08 5.81 0.27
N ASN A 5 9.29 6.71 -0.68
CA ASN A 5 9.14 8.14 -0.47
C ASN A 5 7.74 8.59 -0.90
N ILE A 6 7.34 9.77 -0.44
CA ILE A 6 6.16 10.47 -0.99
C ILE A 6 6.39 10.69 -2.49
N ASP A 7 5.32 10.56 -3.26
CA ASP A 7 5.25 10.58 -4.73
C ASP A 7 5.88 9.39 -5.44
N ASP A 8 6.44 8.40 -4.72
CA ASP A 8 6.90 7.17 -5.36
C ASP A 8 5.72 6.42 -5.98
N LYS A 9 5.93 5.97 -7.23
CA LYS A 9 5.04 5.04 -7.90
C LYS A 9 5.26 3.64 -7.33
N LEU A 10 4.18 3.05 -6.83
CA LEU A 10 4.10 1.68 -6.35
C LEU A 10 3.24 0.85 -7.31
N THR A 11 3.48 -0.45 -7.28
CA THR A 11 2.64 -1.44 -7.95
C THR A 11 1.99 -2.32 -6.90
N LEU A 12 0.66 -2.38 -6.93
CA LEU A 12 -0.12 -3.23 -6.05
C LEU A 12 -0.66 -4.42 -6.84
N LEU A 13 -0.58 -5.61 -6.27
CA LEU A 13 -1.24 -6.80 -6.76
C LEU A 13 -2.28 -7.22 -5.72
N ALA A 14 -3.54 -7.05 -6.09
CA ALA A 14 -4.73 -7.40 -5.33
C ALA A 14 -5.47 -8.56 -6.01
N ASP A 15 -6.56 -9.05 -5.41
CA ASP A 15 -7.35 -10.16 -5.97
C ASP A 15 -8.00 -9.81 -7.31
N PHE A 16 -8.33 -8.53 -7.52
CA PHE A 16 -8.86 -8.03 -8.80
C PHE A 16 -7.77 -7.83 -9.88
N GLY A 17 -6.50 -8.03 -9.54
CA GLY A 17 -5.36 -7.89 -10.44
C GLY A 17 -4.38 -6.81 -10.01
N GLN A 18 -3.54 -6.40 -10.96
CA GLN A 18 -2.47 -5.44 -10.74
C GLN A 18 -2.94 -4.01 -11.02
N THR A 19 -2.57 -3.08 -10.16
CA THR A 19 -2.86 -1.65 -10.30
C THR A 19 -1.66 -0.80 -9.88
N ASP A 20 -1.59 0.40 -10.42
CA ASP A 20 -0.59 1.39 -10.04
C ASP A 20 -1.11 2.23 -8.88
N ALA A 21 -0.22 2.62 -7.99
CA ALA A 21 -0.52 3.48 -6.86
C ALA A 21 0.56 4.56 -6.69
N ILE A 22 0.20 5.71 -6.14
CA ILE A 22 1.14 6.77 -5.76
C ILE A 22 1.18 6.85 -4.23
N CYS A 23 2.38 6.79 -3.65
CA CYS A 23 2.55 6.97 -2.21
C CYS A 23 2.31 8.43 -1.83
N ALA A 24 1.24 8.68 -1.08
CA ALA A 24 0.88 10.02 -0.62
C ALA A 24 1.45 10.33 0.77
N GLU A 25 1.46 9.34 1.66
CA GLU A 25 2.04 9.48 3.01
C GLU A 25 2.71 8.18 3.47
N VAL A 26 3.74 8.35 4.31
CA VAL A 26 4.44 7.25 4.96
C VAL A 26 4.53 7.55 6.46
N LEU A 27 3.92 6.70 7.28
CA LEU A 27 3.84 6.85 8.72
C LEU A 27 4.39 5.59 9.40
N ASP A 28 4.90 5.72 10.61
CA ASP A 28 5.22 4.55 11.43
C ASP A 28 3.90 3.99 12.01
N ASN A 29 3.76 2.67 12.02
CA ASN A 29 2.58 2.02 12.56
C ASN A 29 2.78 1.75 14.06
N PRO A 30 2.10 2.47 14.99
CA PRO A 30 2.27 2.23 16.41
C PRO A 30 1.71 0.87 16.88
N ALA A 31 0.91 0.19 16.05
CA ALA A 31 0.32 -1.10 16.36
C ALA A 31 1.27 -2.29 16.11
N THR A 32 2.41 -2.08 15.45
CA THR A 32 3.34 -3.17 15.09
C THR A 32 4.77 -2.68 15.16
N GLU A 33 5.64 -3.39 15.88
CA GLU A 33 7.08 -3.08 15.92
C GLU A 33 7.64 -3.14 14.50
N GLU A 34 8.36 -2.09 14.08
CA GLU A 34 8.87 -1.89 12.71
C GLU A 34 7.78 -1.80 11.60
N GLY A 35 6.50 -1.74 11.98
CA GLY A 35 5.41 -1.56 11.04
C GLY A 35 5.37 -0.15 10.47
N ILE A 36 4.89 -0.05 9.24
CA ILE A 36 4.62 1.22 8.57
C ILE A 36 3.19 1.24 8.03
N LEU A 37 2.63 2.45 7.97
CA LEU A 37 1.40 2.73 7.24
C LEU A 37 1.75 3.53 5.99
N LEU A 38 1.31 3.03 4.84
CA LEU A 38 1.42 3.72 3.55
C LEU A 38 0.04 4.19 3.14
N LYS A 39 -0.18 5.50 3.05
CA LYS A 39 -1.36 6.01 2.34
C LYS A 39 -1.02 6.13 0.88
N VAL A 40 -1.85 5.55 0.03
CA VAL A 40 -1.64 5.54 -1.41
C VAL A 40 -2.89 6.01 -2.14
N MET A 41 -2.69 6.74 -3.23
CA MET A 41 -3.75 7.03 -4.19
C MET A 41 -3.73 5.95 -5.27
N THR A 42 -4.84 5.22 -5.43
CA THR A 42 -4.92 4.08 -6.34
C THR A 42 -6.33 3.84 -6.86
N ARG A 43 -6.44 3.15 -7.99
CA ARG A 43 -7.72 2.69 -8.54
C ARG A 43 -7.95 1.24 -8.22
N GLY A 44 -9.17 0.92 -7.80
CA GLY A 44 -9.62 -0.45 -7.66
C GLY A 44 -10.66 -0.61 -6.56
N PRO A 45 -11.39 -1.75 -6.59
CA PRO A 45 -12.41 -2.07 -5.60
C PRO A 45 -11.80 -2.63 -4.30
N PHE A 46 -10.88 -1.89 -3.68
CA PHE A 46 -10.23 -2.32 -2.43
C PHE A 46 -11.23 -2.41 -1.28
N GLN A 47 -11.02 -3.37 -0.38
CA GLN A 47 -11.84 -3.56 0.82
C GLN A 47 -11.00 -3.56 2.09
N GLU A 48 -11.55 -3.02 3.19
CA GLU A 48 -10.89 -3.09 4.49
C GLU A 48 -10.71 -4.56 4.93
N GLY A 49 -9.52 -4.89 5.43
CA GLY A 49 -9.10 -6.24 5.78
C GLY A 49 -8.57 -7.08 4.61
N GLU A 50 -8.65 -6.59 3.37
CA GLU A 50 -8.06 -7.27 2.19
C GLU A 50 -6.54 -7.35 2.33
N GLN A 51 -5.96 -8.47 1.86
CA GLN A 51 -4.53 -8.66 1.74
C GLN A 51 -4.07 -8.34 0.32
N VAL A 52 -3.06 -7.50 0.19
CA VAL A 52 -2.47 -7.10 -1.09
C VAL A 52 -0.96 -7.26 -1.08
N TRP A 53 -0.36 -7.29 -2.26
CA TRP A 53 1.10 -7.31 -2.40
C TRP A 53 1.59 -5.99 -2.97
N ILE A 54 2.55 -5.36 -2.30
CA ILE A 54 3.36 -4.28 -2.87
C ILE A 54 4.49 -4.95 -3.64
N VAL A 55 4.54 -4.73 -4.95
CA VAL A 55 5.52 -5.34 -5.85
C VAL A 55 6.68 -4.37 -6.05
N ASP A 56 7.88 -4.80 -5.68
CA ASP A 56 9.12 -4.04 -5.84
C ASP A 56 9.62 -4.15 -7.29
N ARG A 57 10.57 -3.28 -7.68
CA ARG A 57 11.14 -3.21 -9.03
C ARG A 57 11.87 -4.49 -9.45
N ASP A 58 12.38 -5.26 -8.49
CA ASP A 58 13.04 -6.55 -8.72
C ASP A 58 12.04 -7.72 -8.82
N GLY A 59 10.74 -7.47 -8.66
CA GLY A 59 9.67 -8.46 -8.66
C GLY A 59 9.40 -9.09 -7.29
N SER A 60 10.17 -8.74 -6.25
CA SER A 60 9.90 -9.13 -4.87
C SER A 60 8.55 -8.57 -4.42
N LYS A 61 7.90 -9.27 -3.50
CA LYS A 61 6.57 -8.90 -3.00
C LYS A 61 6.58 -8.74 -1.49
N ILE A 62 5.98 -7.65 -1.03
CA ILE A 62 5.75 -7.38 0.39
C ILE A 62 4.26 -7.44 0.64
N GLY A 63 3.85 -8.24 1.62
CA GLY A 63 2.45 -8.35 2.02
C GLY A 63 2.01 -7.11 2.77
N ALA A 64 0.81 -6.62 2.49
CA ALA A 64 0.19 -5.50 3.19
C ALA A 64 -1.30 -5.76 3.42
N THR A 65 -1.80 -5.29 4.55
CA THR A 65 -3.23 -5.28 4.87
C THR A 65 -3.82 -3.93 4.50
N VAL A 66 -4.98 -3.93 3.84
CA VAL A 66 -5.79 -2.73 3.65
C VAL A 66 -6.46 -2.39 4.98
N GLU A 67 -5.98 -1.36 5.66
CA GLU A 67 -6.53 -0.90 6.94
C GLU A 67 -7.74 0.02 6.76
N LYS A 68 -7.72 0.84 5.70
CA LYS A 68 -8.77 1.82 5.44
C LYS A 68 -8.86 2.14 3.96
N VAL A 69 -10.09 2.34 3.49
CA VAL A 69 -10.38 2.86 2.14
C VAL A 69 -11.23 4.12 2.28
N SER A 70 -10.77 5.22 1.67
CA SER A 70 -11.53 6.46 1.58
C SER A 70 -11.72 6.82 0.12
N GLU A 71 -12.95 6.69 -0.37
CA GLU A 71 -13.30 7.14 -1.72
C GLU A 71 -13.20 8.67 -1.79
N GLN A 72 -12.26 9.16 -2.60
CA GLN A 72 -12.07 10.60 -2.82
C GLN A 72 -12.76 10.99 -4.13
N THR A 73 -12.38 10.35 -5.24
CA THR A 73 -12.95 10.59 -6.58
C THR A 73 -12.92 9.31 -7.45
N ILE A 74 -12.26 9.33 -8.61
CA ILE A 74 -11.99 8.13 -9.43
C ILE A 74 -10.91 7.27 -8.76
N ASP A 75 -9.97 7.93 -8.08
CA ASP A 75 -8.96 7.28 -7.26
C ASP A 75 -9.44 7.25 -5.80
N SER A 76 -9.12 6.15 -5.14
CA SER A 76 -9.35 5.95 -3.71
C SER A 76 -8.04 6.20 -2.97
N GLU A 77 -8.15 6.81 -1.78
CA GLU A 77 -7.08 6.80 -0.81
C GLU A 77 -7.15 5.47 -0.04
N VAL A 78 -6.08 4.69 -0.07
CA VAL A 78 -6.00 3.39 0.60
C VAL A 78 -4.86 3.45 1.60
N THR A 79 -5.14 3.11 2.87
CA THR A 79 -4.11 2.96 3.90
C THR A 79 -3.69 1.49 3.98
N LEU A 80 -2.42 1.22 3.72
CA LEU A 80 -1.82 -0.09 3.76
C LEU A 80 -0.93 -0.24 5.00
N SER A 81 -1.16 -1.27 5.79
CA SER A 81 -0.26 -1.67 6.89
C SER A 81 0.68 -2.76 6.43
N THR A 82 1.98 -2.56 6.62
CA THR A 82 3.00 -3.53 6.23
C THR A 82 4.24 -3.45 7.12
N VAL A 83 5.09 -4.47 7.05
CA VAL A 83 6.42 -4.49 7.67
C VAL A 83 7.43 -4.61 6.54
N LEU A 84 8.35 -3.65 6.47
CA LEU A 84 9.41 -3.69 5.46
C LEU A 84 10.57 -4.56 5.97
N PRO A 85 11.15 -5.41 5.13
CA PRO A 85 12.37 -6.11 5.48
C PRO A 85 13.52 -5.11 5.68
N ALA A 86 14.37 -5.39 6.68
CA ALA A 86 15.55 -4.59 7.03
C ALA A 86 16.60 -4.52 5.92
#